data_AF-A0A4S4KIN3-F1
#
_entry.id   AF-A0A4S4KIN3-F1
#
_cell.length_a   1.000
_cell.length_b   1.000
_cell.length_c   1.000
_cell.angle_alpha   90.00
_cell.angle_beta   90.00
_cell.angle_gamma   90.00
#
_symmetry.space_group_name_H-M   'P 1'
#
loop_
_entity.id
_entity.type
_entity.pdbx_description
1 polymer ?
#
loop_
_entity_poly.entity_id
_entity_poly.type
_entity_poly.pdbx_seq_one_letter_code
_entity_poly.pdbx_strand_id
1 'polypeptide(L)'
;MFQTLVCLSKASRKTLTPKRGNKDFYKGTRQAFLPGGHRTGAPGKHVVRGKAKYRLVDEQVRYFVAPSIEEIRNSPLKPYVALGVKLTPEQKHEIYGELPRGGLTGEHYFKIAPRLESHSSVTIRDA
;
A
#
# COMPACT_ATOMS: atom_id res chain seq x y z
N MET A 1 -24.57 48.26 22.11
CA MET A 1 -23.42 47.48 22.62
C MET A 1 -23.59 46.05 22.16
N PHE A 2 -22.78 45.58 21.21
CA PHE A 2 -22.67 44.15 20.89
C PHE A 2 -21.21 43.76 20.95
N GLN A 3 -20.78 43.32 22.13
CA GLN A 3 -19.51 42.63 22.31
C GLN A 3 -19.71 41.19 21.82
N THR A 4 -19.17 40.84 20.65
CA THR A 4 -18.76 39.47 20.26
C THR A 4 -18.12 39.48 18.86
N LEU A 5 -16.98 40.16 18.72
CA LEU A 5 -16.04 39.79 17.65
C LEU A 5 -15.50 38.38 17.99
N VAL A 6 -15.45 37.48 17.01
CA VAL A 6 -15.06 36.05 17.07
C VAL A 6 -13.69 35.79 17.76
N CYS A 7 -12.96 36.85 18.08
CA CYS A 7 -11.67 36.93 18.75
C CYS A 7 -11.70 36.73 20.29
N LEU A 8 -12.87 36.61 20.94
CA LEU A 8 -12.99 36.77 22.41
C LEU A 8 -13.39 35.53 23.24
N SER A 9 -13.48 34.32 22.68
CA SER A 9 -13.55 33.12 23.53
C SER A 9 -12.14 32.70 23.97
N LYS A 10 -11.89 32.69 25.29
CA LYS A 10 -10.62 32.34 25.95
C LYS A 10 -9.99 31.01 25.46
N ALA A 11 -8.68 30.90 25.68
CA ALA A 11 -7.82 29.70 25.66
C ALA A 11 -8.13 28.65 24.57
N SER A 12 -7.55 28.85 23.38
CA SER A 12 -7.55 27.83 22.32
C SER A 12 -6.73 26.61 22.74
N ARG A 13 -7.39 25.54 23.18
CA ARG A 13 -6.80 24.19 23.35
C ARG A 13 -6.68 23.41 22.02
N LYS A 14 -6.66 24.11 20.88
CA LYS A 14 -6.55 23.46 19.57
C LYS A 14 -5.15 22.87 19.39
N THR A 15 -5.08 21.73 18.73
CA THR A 15 -3.80 21.06 18.44
C THR A 15 -2.89 21.95 17.59
N LEU A 16 -1.61 21.96 17.91
CA LEU A 16 -0.61 22.71 17.14
C LEU A 16 -0.47 22.12 15.73
N THR A 17 -0.50 22.97 14.72
CA THR A 17 -0.18 22.59 13.33
C THR A 17 1.27 22.98 13.03
N PRO A 18 1.89 22.44 11.96
CA PRO A 18 3.26 22.81 11.58
C PRO A 18 3.48 24.30 11.28
N LYS A 19 2.42 25.10 11.20
CA LYS A 19 2.45 26.54 10.88
C LYS A 19 2.22 27.46 12.09
N ARG A 20 1.99 26.90 13.29
CA ARG A 20 1.56 27.64 14.49
C ARG A 20 2.61 27.71 15.60
N GLY A 21 3.80 27.13 15.43
CA GLY A 21 4.90 27.17 16.40
C GLY A 21 6.02 28.13 16.01
N ASN A 22 7.01 28.29 16.89
CA ASN A 22 8.21 29.10 16.64
C ASN A 22 9.28 28.31 15.84
N LYS A 23 10.44 28.92 15.57
CA LYS A 23 11.54 28.37 14.76
C LYS A 23 11.96 26.95 15.15
N ASP A 24 11.94 26.61 16.44
CA ASP A 24 12.37 25.30 16.93
C ASP A 24 11.24 24.24 16.92
N PHE A 25 10.01 24.65 16.63
CA PHE A 25 8.87 23.75 16.59
C PHE A 25 8.80 23.03 15.25
N TYR A 26 9.23 21.76 15.24
CA TYR A 26 9.04 20.87 14.10
C TYR A 26 7.89 19.90 14.33
N LYS A 27 6.95 19.83 13.39
CA LYS A 27 5.89 18.82 13.34
C LYS A 27 5.85 18.17 11.97
N GLY A 28 6.06 16.85 11.94
CA GLY A 28 6.03 16.06 10.70
C GLY A 28 4.62 15.89 10.12
N THR A 29 4.55 15.57 8.82
CA THR A 29 3.30 15.42 8.04
C THR A 29 2.97 13.96 7.69
N ARG A 30 3.43 13.00 8.50
CA ARG A 30 3.22 11.55 8.29
C ARG A 30 3.76 11.01 6.96
N GLN A 31 4.81 11.60 6.39
CA GLN A 31 5.46 11.07 5.19
C GLN A 31 5.97 9.63 5.36
N ALA A 32 6.28 9.22 6.59
CA ALA A 32 6.67 7.85 6.95
C ALA A 32 5.51 6.82 7.00
N PHE A 33 4.29 7.19 6.62
CA PHE A 33 3.11 6.32 6.62
C PHE A 33 2.66 6.02 5.20
N LEU A 34 2.20 4.80 4.95
CA LEU A 34 1.51 4.49 3.70
C LEU A 34 0.16 5.23 3.65
N PRO A 35 -0.35 5.57 2.45
CA PRO A 35 -1.71 6.08 2.31
C PRO A 35 -2.71 5.13 2.99
N GLY A 36 -3.39 5.60 4.05
CA GLY A 36 -4.34 4.80 4.83
C GLY A 36 -3.73 3.63 5.63
N GLY A 37 -2.41 3.49 5.68
CA GLY A 37 -1.74 2.29 6.17
C GLY A 37 -0.82 2.49 7.37
N HIS A 38 0.00 1.46 7.61
CA HIS A 38 0.96 1.42 8.70
C HIS A 38 2.19 2.32 8.45
N ARG A 39 2.97 2.54 9.51
CA ARG A 39 4.20 3.32 9.48
C ARG A 39 5.34 2.47 8.92
N THR A 40 5.98 2.93 7.85
CA THR A 40 7.13 2.26 7.19
C THR A 40 8.48 2.84 7.62
N GLY A 41 8.49 3.93 8.38
CA GLY A 41 9.73 4.58 8.83
C GLY A 41 10.20 5.70 7.92
N ALA A 42 11.30 6.37 8.30
CA ALA A 42 11.90 7.44 7.52
C ALA A 42 12.78 6.85 6.40
N PRO A 43 12.90 7.50 5.22
CA PRO A 43 13.65 7.00 4.08
C PRO A 43 15.19 7.15 4.23
N GLY A 44 15.68 7.33 5.46
CA GLY A 44 17.08 7.68 5.69
C GLY A 44 17.36 8.18 7.09
N LYS A 45 18.58 8.70 7.29
CA LYS A 45 19.12 9.05 8.61
C LYS A 45 19.70 10.46 8.61
N HIS A 46 19.48 11.17 9.73
CA HIS A 46 20.17 12.44 9.99
C HIS A 46 21.65 12.18 10.27
N VAL A 47 22.51 12.97 9.62
CA VAL A 47 23.97 12.87 9.77
C VAL A 47 24.45 14.04 10.61
N VAL A 48 24.98 13.75 11.79
CA VAL A 48 25.43 14.77 12.75
C VAL A 48 26.74 15.42 12.30
N ARG A 49 27.66 14.63 11.74
CA ARG A 49 28.99 15.07 11.30
C ARG A 49 29.16 14.79 9.80
N GLY A 50 29.36 15.84 9.01
CA GLY A 50 29.51 15.76 7.55
C GLY A 50 28.91 16.95 6.81
N LYS A 51 29.18 17.01 5.49
CA LYS A 51 28.64 18.04 4.58
C LYS A 51 27.15 17.85 4.32
N ALA A 52 26.71 16.61 4.08
CA ALA A 52 25.28 16.27 3.95
C ALA A 52 24.66 16.08 5.35
N LYS A 53 23.57 16.80 5.64
CA LYS A 53 22.86 16.74 6.96
C LYS A 53 21.82 15.62 7.04
N TYR A 54 21.41 15.08 5.89
CA TYR A 54 20.52 13.93 5.80
C TYR A 54 21.03 13.01 4.70
N ARG A 55 21.09 11.71 4.98
CA ARG A 55 21.47 10.67 4.03
C ARG A 55 20.26 9.80 3.75
N LEU A 56 19.90 9.72 2.48
CA LEU A 56 18.87 8.81 1.97
C LEU A 56 19.45 7.39 1.92
N VAL A 57 18.65 6.40 2.32
CA VAL A 57 19.03 4.99 2.30
C VAL A 57 18.07 4.30 1.34
N ASP A 58 18.55 3.95 0.14
CA ASP A 58 17.71 3.47 -0.96
C ASP A 58 16.82 2.27 -0.56
N GLU A 59 17.36 1.37 0.28
CA GLU A 59 16.66 0.21 0.85
C GLU A 59 15.43 0.59 1.71
N GLN A 60 15.41 1.80 2.26
CA GLN A 60 14.31 2.33 3.08
C GLN A 60 13.35 3.21 2.29
N VAL A 61 13.68 3.51 1.02
CA VAL A 61 12.83 4.30 0.16
C VAL A 61 11.73 3.41 -0.39
N ARG A 62 10.50 3.92 -0.31
CA ARG A 62 9.35 3.24 -0.90
C ARG A 62 9.32 3.47 -2.40
N TYR A 63 9.13 2.40 -3.14
CA TYR A 63 8.78 2.42 -4.55
C TYR A 63 7.50 1.62 -4.75
N PHE A 64 6.71 2.00 -5.74
CA PHE A 64 5.47 1.30 -6.09
C PHE A 64 5.74 0.53 -7.38
N VAL A 65 5.72 -0.80 -7.28
CA VAL A 65 5.89 -1.68 -8.44
C VAL A 65 4.57 -1.70 -9.20
N ALA A 66 4.63 -1.34 -10.47
CA ALA A 66 3.52 -1.44 -11.40
C ALA A 66 3.89 -2.40 -12.54
N PRO A 67 2.91 -3.12 -13.13
CA PRO A 67 3.12 -3.83 -14.40
C PRO A 67 3.57 -2.86 -15.49
N SER A 68 4.08 -3.42 -16.60
CA SER A 68 4.48 -2.59 -17.74
C SER A 68 3.29 -1.80 -18.29
N ILE A 69 3.56 -0.64 -18.88
CA ILE A 69 2.48 0.21 -19.43
C ILE A 69 1.73 -0.50 -20.55
N GLU A 70 2.39 -1.38 -21.29
CA GLU A 70 1.83 -2.17 -22.38
C GLU A 70 0.83 -3.21 -21.84
N GLU A 71 1.20 -3.96 -20.80
CA GLU A 71 0.30 -4.90 -20.12
C GLU A 71 -0.93 -4.20 -19.54
N ILE A 72 -0.75 -3.02 -18.92
CA ILE A 72 -1.87 -2.24 -18.36
C ILE A 72 -2.83 -1.81 -19.47
N ARG A 73 -2.31 -1.38 -20.62
CA ARG A 73 -3.13 -0.93 -21.77
C ARG A 73 -3.85 -2.08 -22.46
N ASN A 74 -3.18 -3.22 -22.60
CA ASN A 74 -3.71 -4.41 -23.23
C ASN A 74 -4.63 -5.22 -22.30
N SER A 75 -4.66 -4.91 -21.00
CA SER A 75 -5.52 -5.59 -20.04
C SER A 75 -7.01 -5.36 -20.36
N PRO A 76 -7.81 -6.44 -20.39
CA PRO A 76 -9.26 -6.32 -20.54
C PRO A 76 -9.93 -5.77 -19.27
N LEU A 77 -9.22 -5.74 -18.14
CA LEU A 77 -9.76 -5.30 -16.85
C LEU A 77 -9.95 -3.78 -16.83
N LYS A 78 -11.12 -3.36 -16.36
CA LYS A 78 -11.50 -1.94 -16.19
C LYS A 78 -11.86 -1.67 -14.72
N PRO A 79 -11.74 -0.42 -14.26
CA PRO A 79 -12.08 -0.06 -12.87
C PRO A 79 -13.57 -0.24 -12.54
N TYR A 80 -14.43 -0.35 -13.57
CA TYR A 80 -15.87 -0.51 -13.42
C TYR A 80 -16.39 -1.69 -14.25
N VAL A 81 -17.53 -2.23 -13.82
CA VAL A 81 -18.23 -3.32 -14.49
C VAL A 81 -19.56 -2.81 -15.04
N ALA A 82 -20.02 -3.36 -16.15
CA ALA A 82 -21.33 -3.04 -16.72
C ALA A 82 -22.46 -3.53 -15.81
N LEU A 83 -23.45 -2.66 -15.52
CA LEU A 83 -24.57 -2.97 -14.62
C LEU A 83 -25.45 -4.13 -15.08
N GLY A 84 -25.50 -4.39 -16.40
CA GLY A 84 -26.27 -5.48 -16.99
C GLY A 84 -25.65 -6.87 -16.81
N VAL A 85 -24.37 -6.94 -16.43
CA VAL A 85 -23.66 -8.22 -16.27
C VAL A 85 -23.95 -8.77 -14.88
N LYS A 86 -24.78 -9.82 -14.81
CA LYS A 86 -25.06 -10.56 -13.58
C LYS A 86 -24.42 -11.93 -13.67
N LEU A 87 -23.70 -12.33 -12.62
CA LEU A 87 -23.14 -13.67 -12.50
C LEU A 87 -24.27 -14.71 -12.38
N THR A 88 -24.15 -15.82 -13.10
CA THR A 88 -25.03 -16.98 -12.91
C THR A 88 -24.82 -17.60 -11.53
N PRO A 89 -25.77 -18.38 -10.98
CA PRO A 89 -25.58 -19.08 -9.71
C PRO A 89 -24.33 -19.97 -9.68
N GLU A 90 -24.03 -20.64 -10.80
CA GLU A 90 -22.84 -21.49 -10.96
C GLU A 90 -21.55 -20.66 -10.90
N GLN A 91 -21.47 -19.55 -11.64
CA GLN A 91 -20.34 -18.63 -11.61
C GLN A 91 -20.15 -18.00 -10.22
N LYS A 92 -21.24 -17.72 -9.51
CA LYS A 92 -21.16 -17.26 -8.12
C LYS A 92 -20.58 -18.32 -7.20
N HIS A 93 -20.95 -19.58 -7.38
CA HIS A 93 -20.39 -20.67 -6.58
C HIS A 93 -18.92 -20.94 -6.91
N GLU A 94 -18.50 -20.73 -8.16
CA GLU A 94 -17.09 -20.82 -8.56
C GLU A 94 -16.26 -19.68 -7.94
N ILE A 95 -16.73 -18.43 -8.05
CA ILE A 95 -16.00 -17.24 -7.59
C ILE A 95 -16.04 -17.10 -6.06
N TYR A 96 -17.21 -17.30 -5.46
CA TYR A 96 -17.47 -17.12 -4.04
C TYR A 96 -17.68 -18.46 -3.31
N GLY A 97 -17.08 -19.54 -3.83
CA GLY A 97 -17.24 -20.89 -3.29
C GLY A 97 -17.11 -20.97 -1.78
N GLU A 98 -17.65 -22.04 -1.21
CA GLU A 98 -17.59 -22.20 0.25
C GLU A 98 -16.14 -22.27 0.72
N LEU A 99 -15.77 -21.37 1.63
CA LEU A 99 -14.47 -21.46 2.28
C LEU A 99 -14.41 -22.80 3.03
N PRO A 100 -13.31 -23.57 2.88
CA PRO A 100 -13.17 -24.84 3.54
C PRO A 100 -13.31 -24.67 5.06
N ARG A 101 -13.97 -25.63 5.72
CA ARG A 101 -14.03 -25.67 7.19
C ARG A 101 -12.60 -25.79 7.74
N GLY A 102 -12.17 -24.78 8.50
CA GLY A 102 -10.79 -24.66 8.99
C GLY A 102 -9.91 -23.63 8.25
N GLY A 103 -10.45 -22.95 7.22
CA GLY A 103 -9.78 -21.86 6.51
C GLY A 103 -8.82 -22.33 5.42
N LEU A 104 -8.11 -21.37 4.81
CA LEU A 104 -7.20 -21.60 3.69
C LEU A 104 -5.85 -22.18 4.19
N THR A 105 -5.85 -23.48 4.50
CA THR A 105 -4.66 -24.20 4.98
C THR A 105 -3.70 -24.58 3.83
N GLY A 106 -2.44 -24.90 4.17
CA GLY A 106 -1.47 -25.39 3.21
C GLY A 106 -1.94 -26.68 2.48
N GLU A 107 -2.59 -27.60 3.19
CA GLU A 107 -3.18 -28.82 2.61
C GLU A 107 -4.26 -28.50 1.57
N HIS A 108 -5.10 -27.49 1.83
CA HIS A 108 -6.13 -27.05 0.89
C HIS A 108 -5.51 -26.52 -0.39
N TYR A 109 -4.52 -25.63 -0.28
CA TYR A 109 -3.79 -25.13 -1.44
C TYR A 109 -3.06 -26.26 -2.18
N PHE A 110 -2.46 -27.22 -1.48
CA PHE A 110 -1.80 -28.38 -2.10
C PHE A 110 -2.77 -29.25 -2.92
N LYS A 111 -4.02 -29.41 -2.45
CA LYS A 111 -5.05 -30.18 -3.17
C LYS A 111 -5.53 -29.50 -4.45
N ILE A 112 -5.63 -28.17 -4.46
CA ILE A 112 -6.18 -27.39 -5.59
C ILE A 112 -5.08 -26.95 -6.55
N ALA A 113 -3.84 -26.82 -6.09
CA ALA A 113 -2.73 -26.36 -6.91
C ALA A 113 -2.58 -27.24 -8.16
N PRO A 114 -2.49 -26.64 -9.36
CA PRO A 114 -2.27 -27.40 -10.58
C PRO A 114 -0.92 -28.11 -10.48
N ARG A 115 -0.90 -29.43 -10.73
CA ARG A 115 0.33 -30.20 -10.81
C ARG A 115 0.97 -29.89 -12.15
N LEU A 116 2.06 -29.14 -12.13
CA LEU A 116 2.93 -29.04 -13.30
C LEU A 116 3.48 -30.44 -13.55
N GLU A 117 3.11 -31.05 -14.67
CA GLU A 117 3.84 -32.21 -15.17
C GLU A 117 5.29 -31.79 -15.32
N SER A 118 6.18 -32.47 -14.60
CA SER A 118 7.61 -32.27 -14.72
C SER A 118 8.02 -32.64 -16.14
N HIS A 119 8.06 -31.66 -17.05
CA HIS A 119 8.68 -31.86 -18.35
C HIS A 119 10.13 -32.27 -18.10
N SER A 120 10.40 -33.50 -18.49
CA SER A 120 11.63 -34.24 -18.29
C SER A 120 12.84 -33.57 -18.98
N SER A 121 13.94 -33.53 -18.23
CA SER A 121 15.35 -33.47 -18.67
C SER A 121 15.73 -32.43 -19.73
N VAL A 122 16.14 -31.24 -19.27
CA VAL A 122 17.13 -30.43 -19.99
C VAL A 122 18.46 -31.20 -19.94
N THR A 123 18.82 -31.85 -21.04
CA THR A 123 20.18 -32.36 -21.23
C THR A 123 21.08 -31.15 -21.45
N ILE A 124 21.79 -30.75 -20.39
CA ILE A 124 22.91 -29.83 -20.51
C ILE A 124 23.97 -30.59 -21.32
N ARG A 125 24.16 -30.21 -22.58
CA ARG A 125 25.35 -30.57 -23.34
C ARG A 125 26.40 -29.54 -22.99
N ASP A 126 27.37 -29.96 -22.17
CA ASP A 126 28.60 -29.21 -21.94
C ASP A 126 29.34 -29.08 -23.28
N ALA A 127 29.78 -27.84 -23.58
CA ALA A 127 30.63 -27.50 -24.71
C ALA A 127 32.06 -27.23 -24.21
#